data_AF-A0A832K745-F1
#
_entry.id   AF-A0A832K745-F1
#
_cell.length_a   1.000
_cell.length_b   1.000
_cell.length_c   1.000
_cell.angle_alpha   90.00
_cell.angle_beta   90.00
_cell.angle_gamma   90.00
#
_symmetry.space_group_name_H-M   'P 1'
#
loop_
_entity.id
_entity.type
_entity.pdbx_description
1 polymer ?
#
loop_
_entity_poly.entity_id
_entity_poly.type
_entity_poly.pdbx_seq_one_letter_code
_entity_poly.pdbx_strand_id
1 'polypeptide(L)'
;MARKLSSIAPDWWDYTTLDSDLIRDAAALTPQRMLQLSRPGFKVVMFDTLEEFYLAEALEYITAWRQSTPDNPVGICGPIGPTEQLPLVARIVNALELDVRDGHFWGMDEWVEGGRPVPVSHPLSFARADMELCFKRIDKRLRMPKAHLHFPTGDLATY
;
A
#
# COMPACT_ATOMS: atom_id res chain seq x y z
N MET A 1 -18.05 -2.48 31.74
CA MET A 1 -16.91 -3.29 32.22
C MET A 1 -15.63 -2.56 31.88
N ALA A 2 -14.58 -2.66 32.69
CA ALA A 2 -13.28 -2.10 32.34
C ALA A 2 -12.69 -2.85 31.13
N ARG A 3 -11.99 -2.13 30.23
CA ARG A 3 -11.33 -2.71 29.06
C ARG A 3 -10.33 -3.79 29.50
N LYS A 4 -10.23 -4.89 28.74
CA LYS A 4 -9.14 -5.84 28.92
C LYS A 4 -7.79 -5.16 28.67
N LEU A 5 -6.77 -5.59 29.40
CA LEU A 5 -5.38 -5.25 29.09
C LEU A 5 -4.89 -6.13 27.94
N SER A 6 -4.02 -5.57 27.11
CA SER A 6 -3.40 -6.33 26.03
C SER A 6 -2.51 -7.43 26.60
N SER A 7 -2.53 -8.59 25.97
CA SER A 7 -1.62 -9.70 26.30
C SER A 7 -0.28 -9.62 25.56
N ILE A 8 -0.12 -8.67 24.62
CA ILE A 8 1.13 -8.44 23.89
C ILE A 8 1.96 -7.38 24.61
N ALA A 9 1.34 -6.24 24.93
CA ALA A 9 1.96 -5.13 25.65
C ALA A 9 0.88 -4.35 26.41
N PRO A 10 0.93 -4.25 27.76
CA PRO A 10 -0.17 -3.70 28.56
C PRO A 10 -0.64 -2.29 28.15
N ASP A 11 0.26 -1.47 27.63
CA ASP A 11 0.00 -0.08 27.20
C ASP A 11 -0.65 0.01 25.81
N TRP A 12 -0.77 -1.09 25.07
CA TRP A 12 -1.29 -1.08 23.71
C TRP A 12 -2.82 -1.19 23.67
N TRP A 13 -3.39 -0.73 22.55
CA TRP A 13 -4.76 -1.03 22.16
C TRP A 13 -4.74 -1.93 20.91
N ASP A 14 -4.70 -3.24 21.11
CA ASP A 14 -4.66 -4.23 20.04
C ASP A 14 -5.87 -5.18 20.07
N TYR A 15 -5.89 -6.14 19.13
CA TYR A 15 -6.98 -7.09 18.96
C TYR A 15 -7.25 -7.98 20.19
N THR A 16 -6.28 -8.17 21.08
CA THR A 16 -6.43 -8.96 22.33
C THR A 16 -7.27 -8.24 23.38
N THR A 17 -7.43 -6.92 23.23
CA THR A 17 -8.26 -6.10 24.12
C THR A 17 -9.74 -6.09 23.72
N LEU A 18 -10.09 -6.66 22.55
CA LEU A 18 -11.45 -6.67 22.02
C LEU A 18 -12.38 -7.57 22.88
N ASP A 19 -13.68 -7.32 22.72
CA ASP A 19 -14.71 -8.12 23.36
C ASP A 19 -14.60 -9.60 22.94
N SER A 20 -14.74 -10.52 23.90
CA SER A 20 -14.57 -11.95 23.61
C SER A 20 -15.64 -12.49 22.66
N ASP A 21 -16.84 -11.92 22.69
CA ASP A 21 -17.96 -12.34 21.86
C ASP A 21 -17.73 -11.87 20.43
N LEU A 22 -17.25 -10.63 20.25
CA LEU A 22 -16.82 -10.11 18.95
C LEU A 22 -15.71 -10.96 18.32
N ILE A 23 -14.71 -11.38 19.11
CA ILE A 23 -13.64 -12.25 18.63
C ILE A 23 -14.21 -13.61 18.18
N ARG A 24 -15.13 -14.20 18.95
CA ARG A 24 -15.78 -15.47 18.58
C ARG A 24 -16.62 -15.32 17.30
N ASP A 25 -17.36 -14.23 17.17
CA ASP A 25 -18.17 -13.95 15.97
C ASP A 25 -17.30 -13.77 14.73
N ALA A 26 -16.20 -13.01 14.83
CA ALA A 26 -15.24 -12.85 13.75
C ALA A 26 -14.57 -14.17 13.37
N ALA A 27 -14.17 -14.99 14.37
CA ALA A 27 -13.56 -16.30 14.13
C ALA A 27 -14.51 -17.31 13.47
N ALA A 28 -15.84 -17.12 13.62
CA ALA A 28 -16.86 -17.96 13.01
C ALA A 28 -17.24 -17.53 11.58
N LEU A 29 -16.61 -16.50 11.02
CA LEU A 29 -16.86 -16.06 9.65
C LEU A 29 -16.38 -17.11 8.64
N THR A 30 -17.27 -17.49 7.73
CA THR A 30 -16.93 -18.27 6.54
C THR A 30 -16.62 -17.33 5.37
N PRO A 31 -15.95 -17.79 4.29
CA PRO A 31 -15.76 -16.97 3.09
C PRO A 31 -17.05 -16.37 2.53
N GLN A 32 -18.14 -17.15 2.55
CA GLN A 32 -19.46 -16.68 2.09
C GLN A 32 -20.02 -15.57 3.01
N ARG A 33 -19.82 -15.68 4.32
CA ARG A 33 -20.22 -14.64 5.28
C ARG A 33 -19.34 -13.40 5.16
N MET A 34 -18.04 -13.55 4.93
CA MET A 34 -17.11 -12.43 4.71
C MET A 34 -17.52 -11.62 3.48
N LEU A 35 -17.86 -12.27 2.37
CA LEU A 35 -18.35 -11.59 1.15
C LEU A 35 -19.57 -10.71 1.43
N GLN A 36 -20.49 -11.17 2.29
CA GLN A 36 -21.70 -10.45 2.69
C GLN A 36 -21.43 -9.23 3.58
N LEU A 37 -20.20 -9.02 4.07
CA LEU A 37 -19.83 -7.80 4.80
C LEU A 37 -19.69 -6.58 3.88
N SER A 38 -19.66 -6.79 2.56
CA SER A 38 -19.68 -5.71 1.57
C SER A 38 -20.91 -4.83 1.74
N ARG A 39 -20.72 -3.51 1.67
CA ARG A 39 -21.74 -2.48 1.91
C ARG A 39 -21.33 -1.17 1.23
N PRO A 40 -22.22 -0.16 1.07
CA PRO A 40 -21.82 1.11 0.47
C PRO A 40 -20.58 1.70 1.17
N GLY A 41 -19.52 1.96 0.41
CA GLY A 41 -18.22 2.44 0.92
C GLY A 41 -17.24 1.36 1.41
N PHE A 42 -17.59 0.07 1.37
CA PHE A 42 -16.70 -1.02 1.76
C PHE A 42 -16.97 -2.29 0.92
N LYS A 43 -15.95 -2.81 0.25
CA LYS A 43 -16.09 -3.99 -0.63
C LYS A 43 -15.16 -5.09 -0.17
N VAL A 44 -15.67 -6.31 -0.10
CA VAL A 44 -14.88 -7.53 0.06
C VAL A 44 -14.75 -8.19 -1.30
N VAL A 45 -13.52 -8.40 -1.74
CA VAL A 45 -13.19 -9.13 -2.98
C VAL A 45 -12.38 -10.35 -2.59
N MET A 46 -12.76 -11.50 -3.13
CA MET A 46 -12.05 -12.77 -2.93
C MET A 46 -11.39 -13.15 -4.24
N PHE A 47 -10.13 -13.61 -4.16
CA PHE A 47 -9.36 -14.13 -5.28
C PHE A 47 -8.99 -15.57 -4.97
N ASP A 48 -9.07 -16.44 -5.98
CA ASP A 48 -8.81 -17.87 -5.80
C ASP A 48 -7.31 -18.19 -5.83
N THR A 49 -6.51 -17.29 -6.41
CA THR A 49 -5.04 -17.43 -6.49
C THR A 49 -4.31 -16.16 -6.07
N LEU A 50 -3.04 -16.32 -5.69
CA LEU A 50 -2.17 -15.20 -5.34
C LEU A 50 -1.87 -14.33 -6.57
N GLU A 51 -1.74 -14.94 -7.75
CA GLU A 51 -1.48 -14.23 -9.00
C GLU A 51 -2.62 -13.30 -9.36
N GLU A 52 -3.88 -13.73 -9.19
CA GLU A 52 -5.05 -12.88 -9.39
C GLU A 52 -5.07 -11.73 -8.38
N PHE A 53 -4.75 -12.00 -7.11
CA PHE A 53 -4.67 -10.99 -6.07
C PHE A 53 -3.62 -9.91 -6.39
N TYR A 54 -2.37 -10.31 -6.68
CA TYR A 54 -1.30 -9.35 -7.02
C TYR A 54 -1.56 -8.60 -8.32
N LEU A 55 -2.19 -9.24 -9.31
CA LEU A 55 -2.61 -8.54 -10.51
C LEU A 55 -3.70 -7.52 -10.22
N ALA A 56 -4.66 -7.85 -9.35
CA ALA A 56 -5.71 -6.91 -8.95
C ALA A 56 -5.12 -5.70 -8.23
N GLU A 57 -4.20 -5.90 -7.29
CA GLU A 57 -3.48 -4.79 -6.63
C GLU A 57 -2.71 -3.94 -7.66
N ALA A 58 -2.01 -4.56 -8.61
CA ALA A 58 -1.32 -3.83 -9.66
C ALA A 58 -2.29 -3.03 -10.55
N LEU A 59 -3.49 -3.55 -10.81
CA LEU A 59 -4.52 -2.85 -11.57
C LEU A 59 -5.13 -1.66 -10.80
N GLU A 60 -5.11 -1.66 -9.47
CA GLU A 60 -5.47 -0.46 -8.68
C GLU A 60 -4.49 0.68 -8.93
N TYR A 61 -3.19 0.38 -9.04
CA TYR A 61 -2.17 1.37 -9.45
C TYR A 61 -2.47 2.00 -10.80
N ILE A 62 -2.73 1.15 -11.80
CA ILE A 62 -3.05 1.63 -13.14
C ILE A 62 -4.35 2.42 -13.15
N THR A 63 -5.37 1.96 -12.42
CA THR A 63 -6.67 2.62 -12.36
C THR A 63 -6.57 4.00 -11.75
N ALA A 64 -5.81 4.17 -10.66
CA ALA A 64 -5.60 5.47 -10.03
C ALA A 64 -4.83 6.42 -10.95
N TRP A 65 -3.70 6.00 -11.51
CA TRP A 65 -2.86 6.88 -12.31
C TRP A 65 -3.47 7.27 -13.65
N ARG A 66 -4.31 6.43 -14.24
CA ARG A 66 -5.07 6.79 -15.46
C ARG A 66 -6.09 7.91 -15.25
N GLN A 67 -6.44 8.22 -14.00
CA GLN A 67 -7.33 9.33 -13.67
C GLN A 67 -6.57 10.65 -13.45
N SER A 68 -5.23 10.61 -13.40
CA SER A 68 -4.41 11.78 -13.14
C SER A 68 -4.28 12.67 -14.38
N THR A 69 -4.39 13.97 -14.18
CA THR A 69 -4.06 15.00 -15.18
C THR A 69 -3.25 16.12 -14.53
N PRO A 70 -2.57 16.99 -15.31
CA PRO A 70 -1.78 18.09 -14.73
C PRO A 70 -2.60 19.01 -13.82
N ASP A 71 -3.87 19.24 -14.15
CA ASP A 71 -4.77 20.13 -13.40
C ASP A 71 -5.59 19.39 -12.32
N ASN A 72 -5.57 18.06 -12.30
CA ASN A 72 -6.25 17.22 -11.31
C ASN A 72 -5.39 15.98 -11.00
N PRO A 73 -4.30 16.15 -10.23
CA PRO A 73 -3.38 15.07 -9.95
C PRO A 73 -4.04 14.01 -9.07
N VAL A 74 -3.84 12.75 -9.44
CA VAL A 74 -4.27 11.56 -8.71
C VAL A 74 -3.06 10.69 -8.42
N GLY A 75 -3.06 10.06 -7.25
CA GLY A 75 -2.00 9.13 -6.90
C GLY A 75 -2.42 8.12 -5.86
N ILE A 76 -1.43 7.35 -5.42
CA ILE A 76 -1.60 6.29 -4.44
C ILE A 76 -0.72 6.57 -3.25
N CYS A 77 -1.28 6.37 -2.06
CA CYS A 77 -0.53 6.21 -0.83
C CYS A 77 -0.60 4.75 -0.42
N GLY A 78 0.56 4.09 -0.27
CA GLY A 78 0.58 2.64 0.01
C GLY A 78 1.74 2.22 0.91
N PRO A 79 1.56 1.15 1.70
CA PRO A 79 2.67 0.45 2.35
C PRO A 79 3.58 -0.18 1.28
N ILE A 80 4.78 -0.59 1.69
CA ILE A 80 5.66 -1.36 0.80
C ILE A 80 5.15 -2.78 0.50
N GLY A 81 4.38 -3.37 1.42
CA GLY A 81 4.04 -4.79 1.44
C GLY A 81 2.54 -5.04 1.25
N PRO A 82 2.12 -6.08 0.50
CA PRO A 82 2.95 -7.02 -0.28
C PRO A 82 3.75 -6.32 -1.41
N THR A 83 4.74 -6.99 -1.99
CA THR A 83 5.69 -6.38 -2.98
C THR A 83 5.57 -6.96 -4.39
N GLU A 84 4.86 -8.07 -4.54
CA GLU A 84 4.78 -8.90 -5.73
C GLU A 84 4.01 -8.23 -6.88
N GLN A 85 3.11 -7.31 -6.55
CA GLN A 85 2.39 -6.45 -7.49
C GLN A 85 3.28 -5.39 -8.15
N LEU A 86 4.33 -4.92 -7.47
CA LEU A 86 5.18 -3.80 -7.92
C LEU A 86 5.83 -4.05 -9.31
N PRO A 87 6.44 -5.23 -9.59
CA PRO A 87 6.94 -5.53 -10.93
C PRO A 87 5.84 -5.68 -11.97
N LEU A 88 4.64 -6.10 -11.58
CA LEU A 88 3.49 -6.24 -12.48
C LEU A 88 3.00 -4.87 -12.93
N VAL A 89 2.93 -3.88 -12.02
CA VAL A 89 2.63 -2.48 -12.35
C VAL A 89 3.57 -1.99 -13.44
N ALA A 90 4.88 -2.12 -13.24
CA ALA A 90 5.86 -1.67 -14.22
C ALA A 90 5.73 -2.39 -15.57
N ARG A 91 5.46 -3.70 -15.54
CA ARG A 91 5.24 -4.49 -16.76
C ARG A 91 4.01 -4.03 -17.53
N ILE A 92 2.90 -3.76 -16.84
CA ILE A 92 1.65 -3.30 -17.47
C ILE A 92 1.86 -1.92 -18.11
N VAL A 93 2.46 -0.98 -17.37
CA VAL A 93 2.75 0.38 -17.89
C VAL A 93 3.58 0.29 -19.17
N ASN A 94 4.67 -0.48 -19.15
CA ASN A 94 5.56 -0.60 -20.31
C ASN A 94 4.90 -1.32 -21.48
N ALA A 95 4.21 -2.45 -21.22
CA ALA A 95 3.62 -3.27 -22.28
C ALA A 95 2.47 -2.58 -23.02
N LEU A 96 1.75 -1.70 -22.32
CA LEU A 96 0.62 -0.94 -22.86
C LEU A 96 0.99 0.51 -23.22
N GLU A 97 2.26 0.90 -23.06
CA GLU A 97 2.77 2.26 -23.25
C GLU A 97 1.94 3.33 -22.52
N LEU A 98 1.52 3.06 -21.29
CA LEU A 98 0.69 3.97 -20.50
C LEU A 98 1.52 5.14 -20.00
N ASP A 99 1.16 6.37 -20.40
CA ASP A 99 1.76 7.57 -19.83
C ASP A 99 1.18 7.82 -18.43
N VAL A 100 2.00 7.60 -17.41
CA VAL A 100 1.63 7.79 -15.99
C VAL A 100 2.41 8.95 -15.38
N ARG A 101 2.97 9.86 -16.19
CA ARG A 101 3.81 10.97 -15.71
C ARG A 101 3.10 11.92 -14.76
N ASP A 102 1.82 12.14 -14.98
CA ASP A 102 1.00 13.02 -14.15
C ASP A 102 0.55 12.35 -12.85
N GLY A 103 0.69 11.03 -12.71
CA GLY A 103 0.35 10.34 -11.47
C GLY A 103 1.30 10.71 -10.34
N HIS A 104 0.85 10.46 -9.11
CA HIS A 104 1.66 10.63 -7.90
C HIS A 104 1.73 9.33 -7.09
N PHE A 105 2.76 9.21 -6.27
CA PHE A 105 2.92 8.14 -5.30
C PHE A 105 3.45 8.65 -3.98
N TRP A 106 2.90 8.14 -2.88
CA TRP A 106 3.36 8.36 -1.51
C TRP A 106 3.66 7.01 -0.87
N GLY A 107 4.89 6.82 -0.42
CA GLY A 107 5.21 5.76 0.54
C GLY A 107 4.54 6.10 1.88
N MET A 108 3.75 5.17 2.42
CA MET A 108 2.98 5.40 3.65
C MET A 108 3.87 5.56 4.90
N ASP A 109 4.99 4.84 4.94
CA ASP A 109 5.89 4.77 6.09
C ASP A 109 7.34 4.46 5.65
N GLU A 110 8.26 4.51 6.61
CA GLU A 110 9.66 4.13 6.45
C GLU A 110 10.25 3.71 7.82
N TRP A 111 11.28 2.86 7.80
CA TRP A 111 11.98 2.49 9.04
C TRP A 111 12.65 3.69 9.70
N VAL A 112 12.70 3.65 11.04
CA VAL A 112 13.38 4.65 11.86
C VAL A 112 14.52 4.00 12.64
N GLU A 113 15.72 4.57 12.53
CA GLU A 113 16.89 4.17 13.31
C GLU A 113 17.48 5.40 14.03
N GLY A 114 17.66 5.29 15.35
CA GLY A 114 18.18 6.42 16.15
C GLY A 114 17.31 7.68 16.08
N GLY A 115 15.98 7.51 15.96
CA GLY A 115 15.03 8.62 15.90
C GLY A 115 14.97 9.34 14.54
N ARG A 116 15.61 8.80 13.49
CA ARG A 116 15.56 9.36 12.13
C ARG A 116 15.14 8.30 11.11
N PRO A 117 14.39 8.66 10.06
CA PRO A 117 14.11 7.72 8.97
C PRO A 117 15.40 7.22 8.34
N VAL A 118 15.43 5.94 7.97
CA VAL A 118 16.57 5.37 7.26
C VAL A 118 16.68 6.00 5.86
N PRO A 119 17.90 6.19 5.32
CA PRO A 119 18.06 6.74 3.97
C PRO A 119 17.64 5.73 2.90
N VAL A 120 17.30 6.19 1.70
CA VAL A 120 16.96 5.34 0.53
C VAL A 120 18.08 4.35 0.15
N SER A 121 19.33 4.60 0.55
CA SER A 121 20.43 3.64 0.34
C SER A 121 20.40 2.45 1.30
N HIS A 122 19.66 2.55 2.40
CA HIS A 122 19.54 1.51 3.41
C HIS A 122 18.97 0.22 2.77
N PRO A 123 19.53 -0.97 3.07
CA PRO A 123 19.12 -2.22 2.42
C PRO A 123 17.67 -2.60 2.67
N LEU A 124 17.07 -2.13 3.78
CA LEU A 124 15.68 -2.39 4.14
C LEU A 124 14.75 -1.20 3.88
N SER A 125 15.21 -0.13 3.23
CA SER A 125 14.36 1.04 2.96
C SER A 125 13.18 0.66 2.07
N PHE A 126 11.99 1.09 2.47
CA PHE A 126 10.76 0.91 1.70
C PHE A 126 10.82 1.72 0.40
N ALA A 127 11.27 2.97 0.49
CA ALA A 127 11.50 3.81 -0.68
C ALA A 127 12.48 3.16 -1.67
N ARG A 128 13.50 2.46 -1.18
CA ARG A 128 14.42 1.71 -2.04
C ARG A 128 13.70 0.59 -2.80
N ALA A 129 12.91 -0.21 -2.08
CA ALA A 129 12.20 -1.34 -2.64
C ALA A 129 11.17 -0.87 -3.70
N ASP A 130 10.39 0.17 -3.43
CA ASP A 130 9.49 0.79 -4.41
C ASP A 130 10.21 1.20 -5.69
N MET A 131 11.36 1.87 -5.53
CA MET A 131 12.17 2.31 -6.65
C MET A 131 12.75 1.14 -7.43
N GLU A 132 13.24 0.08 -6.79
CA GLU A 132 13.91 -1.04 -7.47
C GLU A 132 12.93 -2.06 -8.07
N LEU A 133 11.76 -2.24 -7.46
CA LEU A 133 10.76 -3.23 -7.88
C LEU A 133 9.75 -2.66 -8.87
N CYS A 134 9.43 -1.36 -8.80
CA CYS A 134 8.48 -0.70 -9.71
C CYS A 134 9.12 0.44 -10.51
N PHE A 135 9.40 1.59 -9.87
CA PHE A 135 9.60 2.84 -10.60
C PHE A 135 10.84 2.84 -11.49
N LYS A 136 11.97 2.26 -11.09
CA LYS A 136 13.16 2.17 -11.97
C LYS A 136 12.95 1.23 -13.17
N ARG A 137 11.94 0.36 -13.13
CA ARG A 137 11.60 -0.59 -14.20
C ARG A 137 10.65 -0.01 -15.24
N ILE A 138 9.93 1.07 -14.93
CA ILE A 138 9.08 1.79 -15.90
C ILE A 138 9.97 2.59 -16.87
N ASP A 139 9.65 2.56 -18.17
CA ASP A 139 10.30 3.41 -19.19
C ASP A 139 10.26 4.87 -18.73
N LYS A 140 11.41 5.54 -18.75
CA LYS A 140 11.56 6.92 -18.31
C LYS A 140 10.61 7.89 -19.04
N ARG A 141 10.19 7.58 -20.27
CA ARG A 141 9.25 8.41 -21.04
C ARG A 141 7.81 8.34 -20.52
N LEU A 142 7.47 7.27 -19.81
CA LEU A 142 6.13 7.00 -19.27
C LEU A 142 6.02 7.26 -17.77
N ARG A 143 7.16 7.30 -17.08
CA ARG A 143 7.25 7.35 -15.62
C ARG A 143 7.16 8.75 -15.05
N MET A 144 6.45 8.87 -13.93
CA MET A 144 6.46 10.00 -13.01
C MET A 144 7.85 10.64 -12.80
N PRO A 145 7.94 11.98 -12.76
CA PRO A 145 9.14 12.66 -12.33
C PRO A 145 9.38 12.45 -10.82
N LYS A 146 10.62 12.69 -10.36
CA LYS A 146 10.97 12.54 -8.94
C LYS A 146 10.10 13.38 -8.01
N ALA A 147 9.67 14.56 -8.45
CA ALA A 147 8.82 15.45 -7.67
C ALA A 147 7.41 14.87 -7.37
N HIS A 148 7.01 13.80 -8.05
CA HIS A 148 5.73 13.12 -7.83
C HIS A 148 5.88 11.83 -7.00
N LEU A 149 7.11 11.46 -6.64
CA LEU A 149 7.42 10.29 -5.81
C LEU A 149 7.84 10.77 -4.42
N HIS A 150 6.93 10.60 -3.46
CA HIS A 150 7.03 11.14 -2.11
C HIS A 150 7.33 10.01 -1.13
N PHE A 151 8.41 10.13 -0.36
CA PHE A 151 8.79 9.12 0.61
C PHE A 151 9.14 9.80 1.93
N PRO A 152 8.69 9.29 3.09
CA PRO A 152 8.99 9.85 4.41
C PRO A 152 10.44 9.54 4.84
N THR A 153 11.39 10.01 4.03
CA THR A 153 12.83 9.86 4.20
C THR A 153 13.47 11.25 4.36
N GLY A 154 14.63 11.32 5.01
CA GLY A 154 15.33 12.59 5.19
C GLY A 154 14.71 13.46 6.28
N ASP A 155 14.53 14.77 5.99
CA ASP A 155 14.01 15.73 6.96
C ASP A 155 12.48 15.79 6.94
N LEU A 156 11.85 15.09 7.88
CA LEU A 156 10.38 15.06 8.00
C LEU A 156 9.76 16.42 8.32
N ALA A 157 10.52 17.40 8.84
CA ALA A 157 9.99 18.73 9.10
C ALA A 157 9.79 19.56 7.81
N THR A 158 10.34 19.09 6.69
CA THR A 158 10.20 19.75 5.37
C THR A 158 9.01 19.24 4.55
N TYR A 159 8.32 18.20 5.03
CA TYR A 159 7.15 17.62 4.41
C TYR A 159 5.85 18.36 4.75
#